data_AF-A0A1S8B6B3-F1
#
_entry.id   AF-A0A1S8B6B3-F1
#
_cell.length_a   1.000
_cell.length_b   1.000
_cell.length_c   1.000
_cell.angle_alpha   90.00
_cell.angle_beta   90.00
_cell.angle_gamma   90.00
#
_symmetry.space_group_name_H-M   'P 1'
#
loop_
_entity.id
_entity.type
_entity.pdbx_description
1 polymer ?
#
loop_
_entity_poly.entity_id
_entity_poly.type
_entity_poly.pdbx_seq_one_letter_code
_entity_poly.pdbx_strand_id
1 'polypeptide(L)'
;MGWWGNLGSLPQKGVTSYGLSNNRQKPLGGAFHNAIFNTFRRTRQQILFWAPPMIAGYSIMQWAIENNEYYNGKEGRALMGDEE
;
A
#
# COMPACT_ATOMS: atom_id res chain seq x y z
N MET A 1 -18.63 -22.39 2.95
CA MET A 1 -19.25 -21.65 1.84
C MET A 1 -20.06 -22.65 1.02
N GLY A 2 -21.34 -22.37 0.77
CA GLY A 2 -22.20 -23.22 -0.09
C GLY A 2 -22.41 -22.64 -1.50
N TRP A 3 -23.46 -23.08 -2.21
CA TRP A 3 -23.76 -22.68 -3.59
C TRP A 3 -24.86 -21.61 -3.66
N TRP A 4 -25.15 -21.13 -4.88
CA TRP A 4 -26.31 -20.27 -5.13
C TRP A 4 -27.59 -20.91 -4.58
N GLY A 5 -28.33 -20.15 -3.76
CA GLY A 5 -29.52 -20.61 -3.05
C GLY A 5 -29.25 -21.22 -1.66
N ASN A 6 -28.01 -21.59 -1.33
CA ASN A 6 -27.63 -22.07 0.00
C ASN A 6 -26.17 -21.69 0.33
N LEU A 7 -25.92 -20.40 0.53
CA LEU A 7 -24.58 -19.87 0.82
C LEU A 7 -24.08 -20.22 2.23
N GLY A 8 -24.97 -20.67 3.13
CA GLY A 8 -24.68 -20.94 4.54
C GLY A 8 -24.62 -19.69 5.42
N SER A 9 -25.12 -18.54 4.95
CA SER A 9 -25.25 -17.32 5.74
C SER A 9 -26.51 -17.35 6.63
N LEU A 10 -26.56 -16.46 7.62
CA LEU A 10 -27.79 -16.19 8.37
C LEU A 10 -28.95 -15.83 7.42
N PRO A 11 -30.21 -16.20 7.75
CA PRO A 11 -31.36 -15.83 6.95
C PRO A 11 -31.55 -14.31 6.92
N GLN A 12 -31.80 -13.75 5.73
CA GLN A 12 -31.99 -12.32 5.52
C GLN A 12 -33.47 -12.05 5.21
N LYS A 13 -34.11 -11.16 5.97
CA LYS A 13 -35.52 -10.75 5.76
C LYS A 13 -35.62 -9.23 5.87
N GLY A 14 -36.38 -8.61 4.96
CA GLY A 14 -36.64 -7.16 4.99
C GLY A 14 -35.59 -6.27 4.33
N VAL A 15 -34.58 -6.85 3.65
CA VAL A 15 -33.60 -6.09 2.87
C VAL A 15 -34.07 -6.02 1.42
N THR A 16 -34.27 -4.81 0.89
CA THR A 16 -34.64 -4.58 -0.50
C THR A 16 -33.50 -3.86 -1.23
N SER A 17 -33.05 -4.45 -2.34
CA SER A 17 -31.97 -3.92 -3.17
C SER A 17 -32.52 -3.42 -4.50
N TYR A 18 -32.07 -2.25 -4.93
CA TYR A 18 -32.43 -1.65 -6.21
C TYR A 18 -31.19 -1.55 -7.10
N GLY A 19 -31.38 -1.73 -8.41
CA GLY A 19 -30.31 -1.61 -9.39
C GLY A 19 -30.80 -0.93 -10.66
N LEU A 20 -29.90 -0.18 -11.31
CA LEU A 20 -30.15 0.43 -12.61
C LEU A 20 -29.35 -0.30 -13.69
N SER A 21 -29.97 -0.59 -14.84
CA SER A 21 -29.27 -1.19 -15.99
C SER A 21 -28.03 -0.39 -16.37
N ASN A 22 -26.91 -1.08 -16.63
CA ASN A 22 -25.62 -0.46 -16.95
C ASN A 22 -25.70 0.41 -18.20
N ASN A 23 -26.53 0.06 -19.18
CA ASN A 23 -26.73 0.82 -20.41
C ASN A 23 -27.45 2.16 -20.17
N ARG A 24 -27.97 2.39 -18.96
CA ARG A 24 -28.61 3.64 -18.54
C ARG A 24 -27.75 4.47 -17.58
N GLN A 25 -26.51 4.05 -17.34
CA GLN A 25 -25.56 4.75 -16.48
C GLN A 25 -24.41 5.35 -17.31
N LYS A 26 -23.79 6.42 -16.79
CA LYS A 26 -22.51 6.91 -17.32
C LYS A 26 -21.39 6.09 -16.69
N PRO A 27 -20.63 5.27 -17.45
CA PRO A 27 -19.69 4.31 -16.88
C PRO A 27 -18.57 4.96 -16.05
N LEU A 28 -18.17 6.20 -16.38
CA LEU A 28 -17.16 6.97 -15.66
C LEU A 28 -17.70 8.30 -15.11
N GLY A 29 -19.01 8.36 -14.85
CA GLY A 29 -19.63 9.55 -14.26
C GLY A 29 -18.96 9.94 -12.94
N GLY A 30 -18.36 11.13 -12.89
CA GLY A 30 -17.67 11.63 -11.68
C GLY A 30 -16.35 10.94 -11.36
N ALA A 31 -15.80 10.12 -12.27
CA ALA A 31 -14.57 9.37 -12.02
C ALA A 31 -13.38 10.28 -11.66
N PHE A 32 -13.20 11.43 -12.33
CA PHE A 32 -12.09 12.33 -12.05
C PHE A 32 -12.15 12.96 -10.65
N HIS A 33 -13.29 13.56 -10.30
CA HIS A 33 -13.52 14.14 -8.98
C HIS A 33 -13.37 13.08 -7.88
N ASN A 34 -14.03 11.94 -8.05
CA ASN A 34 -13.95 10.85 -7.09
C ASN A 34 -12.54 10.26 -7.01
N ALA A 35 -11.84 10.09 -8.12
CA ALA A 35 -10.47 9.55 -8.13
C ALA A 35 -9.52 10.43 -7.33
N ILE A 36 -9.61 11.76 -7.43
CA ILE A 36 -8.71 12.64 -6.68
C ILE A 36 -9.08 12.63 -5.18
N PHE A 37 -10.31 13.04 -4.84
CA PHE A 37 -10.66 13.27 -3.43
C PHE A 37 -10.83 11.98 -2.63
N ASN A 38 -11.40 10.94 -3.23
CA ASN A 38 -11.57 9.66 -2.54
C ASN A 38 -10.23 8.93 -2.37
N THR A 39 -9.33 9.01 -3.36
CA THR A 39 -8.00 8.39 -3.23
C THR A 39 -7.19 9.10 -2.17
N PHE A 40 -7.15 10.43 -2.16
CA PHE A 40 -6.47 11.17 -1.09
C PHE A 40 -7.05 10.82 0.30
N ARG A 41 -8.38 10.81 0.43
CA ARG A 41 -9.05 10.44 1.70
C ARG A 41 -8.71 9.02 2.16
N ARG A 42 -8.61 8.05 1.24
CA ARG A 42 -8.25 6.66 1.57
C ARG A 42 -6.76 6.53 1.90
N THR A 43 -5.89 7.16 1.12
CA THR A 43 -4.44 7.10 1.34
C THR A 43 -4.06 7.75 2.66
N ARG A 44 -4.59 8.93 3.01
CA ARG A 44 -4.25 9.59 4.27
C ARG A 44 -4.64 8.78 5.52
N GLN A 45 -5.69 7.95 5.42
CA GLN A 45 -6.14 7.10 6.52
C GLN A 45 -5.20 5.91 6.76
N GLN A 46 -4.38 5.56 5.76
CA GLN A 46 -3.50 4.40 5.80
C GLN A 46 -2.02 4.75 5.75
N ILE A 47 -1.68 6.00 5.43
CA ILE A 47 -0.31 6.44 5.15
C ILE A 47 0.66 6.12 6.28
N LEU A 48 0.22 6.25 7.54
CA LEU A 48 1.07 6.02 8.70
C LEU A 48 1.33 4.54 9.00
N PHE A 49 0.57 3.61 8.40
CA PHE A 49 0.81 2.18 8.62
C PHE A 49 1.91 1.63 7.70
N TRP A 50 2.05 2.18 6.50
CA TRP A 50 2.99 1.66 5.51
C TRP A 50 4.14 2.63 5.20
N ALA A 51 3.93 3.95 5.25
CA ALA A 51 4.98 4.89 4.90
C ALA A 51 6.16 4.87 5.89
N PRO A 52 5.95 4.82 7.23
CA PRO A 52 7.06 4.75 8.18
C PRO A 52 7.98 3.53 7.98
N PRO A 53 7.49 2.27 7.88
CA PRO A 53 8.39 1.15 7.64
C PRO A 53 9.07 1.21 6.26
N MET A 54 8.40 1.76 5.24
CA MET A 54 9.04 1.96 3.92
C MET A 54 10.17 2.98 3.96
N ILE A 55 9.96 4.12 4.63
CA ILE A 55 10.98 5.16 4.81
C ILE A 55 12.14 4.60 5.62
N ALA A 56 11.86 3.95 6.75
CA ALA A 56 12.90 3.35 7.58
C ALA A 56 13.72 2.31 6.82
N GLY A 57 13.06 1.42 6.07
CA GLY A 57 13.72 0.40 5.26
C GLY A 57 14.63 1.02 4.19
N TYR A 58 14.14 2.04 3.49
CA TYR A 58 14.94 2.75 2.49
C TYR A 58 16.16 3.45 3.11
N SER A 59 15.98 4.16 4.23
CA SER A 59 17.07 4.85 4.91
C SER A 59 18.14 3.90 5.44
N ILE A 60 17.74 2.77 6.05
CA ILE A 60 18.68 1.75 6.52
C ILE A 60 19.44 1.12 5.36
N MET A 61 18.76 0.87 4.24
CA MET A 61 19.41 0.32 3.05
C MET A 61 20.45 1.29 2.47
N GLN A 62 20.12 2.59 2.35
CA GLN A 62 21.08 3.60 1.88
C GLN A 62 22.30 3.68 2.81
N TRP A 63 22.07 3.75 4.12
CA TRP A 63 23.15 3.70 5.10
C TRP A 63 24.02 2.46 4.94
N ALA A 64 23.42 1.27 4.76
CA ALA A 64 24.16 0.03 4.61
C ALA A 64 25.03 0.01 3.33
N ILE A 65 24.52 0.56 2.22
CA ILE A 65 25.25 0.67 0.95
C ILE A 65 26.46 1.60 1.12
N GLU A 66 26.24 2.82 1.64
CA GLU A 66 27.31 3.80 1.83
C GLU A 66 28.41 3.27 2.76
N ASN A 67 28.03 2.62 3.87
CA ASN A 67 29.00 2.00 4.77
C ASN A 67 29.76 0.86 4.10
N ASN A 68 29.07 0.00 3.33
CA ASN A 68 29.72 -1.09 2.62
C ASN A 68 30.77 -0.56 1.63
N GLU A 69 30.44 0.47 0.87
CA GLU A 69 31.35 1.11 -0.08
C GLU A 69 32.54 1.76 0.64
N TYR A 70 32.32 2.43 1.77
CA TYR A 70 33.37 3.05 2.57
C TYR A 70 34.39 2.02 3.09
N TYR A 71 33.92 0.96 3.75
CA TYR A 71 34.79 -0.07 4.33
C TYR A 71 35.53 -0.89 3.26
N ASN A 72 34.91 -1.11 2.10
CA ASN A 72 35.58 -1.76 0.95
C ASN A 72 36.50 -0.80 0.17
N GLY A 73 36.45 0.50 0.48
CA GLY A 73 37.33 1.53 -0.05
C GLY A 73 38.76 1.47 0.49
N LYS A 74 39.65 2.29 -0.07
CA LYS A 74 41.05 2.35 0.38
C LYS A 74 41.17 2.88 1.81
N GLU A 75 40.42 3.93 2.13
CA GLU A 75 40.43 4.58 3.43
C GLU A 75 39.86 3.67 4.52
N GLY A 76 38.72 3.01 4.26
CA GLY A 76 38.13 2.05 5.19
C GLY A 76 39.02 0.83 5.45
N ARG A 77 39.70 0.29 4.43
CA ARG A 77 40.68 -0.77 4.62
C ARG A 77 41.91 -0.33 5.42
N ALA A 78 42.36 0.91 5.27
CA ALA A 78 43.48 1.44 6.06
C ALA A 78 43.09 1.59 7.54
N LEU A 79 41.89 2.12 7.81
CA LEU A 79 41.34 2.24 9.16
C LEU A 79 41.20 0.88 9.87
N MET A 80 40.70 -0.14 9.18
CA MET A 80 40.55 -1.49 9.74
C MET A 80 41.88 -2.25 9.88
N GLY A 81 42.86 -1.92 9.03
CA GLY A 81 44.20 -2.53 9.06
C GLY A 81 45.12 -1.96 10.13
N ASP A 82 44.85 -0.75 10.64
CA ASP A 82 45.55 -0.16 11.78
C ASP A 82 45.01 -0.66 13.14
N GLU A 83 43.87 -1.35 13.16
CA GLU A 83 43.26 -1.93 14.37
C GLU A 83 43.71 -3.38 14.67
N GLU A 84 44.56 -3.99 13.82
CA GLU A 84 45.17 -5.32 14.02
C GLU A 84 46.59 -5.23 14.58
#